data_AF-B1YDS6-F1
#
_entry.id   AF-B1YDS6-F1
#
_cell.length_a   1.000
_cell.length_b   1.000
_cell.length_c   1.000
_cell.angle_alpha   90.00
_cell.angle_beta   90.00
_cell.angle_gamma   90.00
#
_symmetry.space_group_name_H-M   'P 1'
#
loop_
_entity.id
_entity.type
_entity.pdbx_description
1 polymer ?
#
loop_
_entity_poly.entity_id
_entity_poly.type
_entity_poly.pdbx_seq_one_letter_code
_entity_poly.pdbx_strand_id
1 'polypeptide(L)'
;MVAVAIIAALFAAQQQQAPAASPPPPTASTPATGTVTSTPTTTAASPTPTATSPEVCTTLVVITRHPTDILDAARALFLQSDVAKRYGVRDVVFKPVPAAQWRALIQAGQADVAWGGGPTLFDSLYKDGLLLPLEGDEVKSALAQIPKTIAGMPMMRVGPDGKVYWVAWAVSSFGITINTQVLKDLGLPEPRSWADLASFEYGKAVLRGTPAAGLSSLTKSTSNTRIAEIILQAYGWDEGWRVITLTAANGRIYGGSEAVRDAVIAGEIGAGWTIDFFGYTAQLQNPATRYVVPNDTSVNGDPIAVVKGTRCRQAAEAFVAWVITQGQVVVFDPKVNRMPVNPSAFDTPEGKKRADLKAVYDYMLHLRTINFNDTLALATENVVMYYFDAAVTDNAQLLQDAWAKLVKAYLGGRIDRAKAVELARRLGEPVTFKDPDTGQMVKLTLEYAMKINDKLKDPAYRDKIYAAWREAAREKYREVASQIP
;
A
#
# COMPACT_ATOMS: atom_id res chain seq x y z
N MET A 1 -48.26 37.92 -35.34
CA MET A 1 -46.98 37.38 -34.84
C MET A 1 -46.86 37.79 -33.37
N VAL A 2 -47.66 37.18 -32.50
CA VAL A 2 -47.30 36.09 -31.57
C VAL A 2 -46.17 36.50 -30.62
N ALA A 3 -46.60 37.11 -29.52
CA ALA A 3 -46.01 36.92 -28.19
C ALA A 3 -46.76 35.76 -27.50
N VAL A 4 -46.11 35.08 -26.55
CA VAL A 4 -46.64 34.66 -25.23
C VAL A 4 -45.62 33.69 -24.61
N ALA A 5 -45.14 34.07 -23.42
CA ALA A 5 -44.39 33.24 -22.50
C ALA A 5 -45.35 32.33 -21.72
N ILE A 6 -44.96 31.07 -21.49
CA ILE A 6 -45.64 30.18 -20.55
C ILE A 6 -44.61 29.69 -19.53
N ILE A 7 -44.79 30.14 -18.30
CA ILE A 7 -44.23 29.59 -17.07
C ILE A 7 -45.18 28.47 -16.62
N ALA A 8 -44.66 27.27 -16.38
CA ALA A 8 -45.38 26.19 -15.72
C ALA A 8 -44.54 25.68 -14.55
N ALA A 9 -44.96 26.04 -13.33
CA ALA A 9 -44.52 25.45 -12.08
C ALA A 9 -45.35 24.20 -11.79
N LEU A 10 -44.71 23.11 -11.35
CA LEU A 10 -45.41 21.96 -10.79
C LEU A 10 -44.67 21.42 -9.57
N PHE A 11 -45.47 21.25 -8.52
CA PHE A 11 -45.17 20.95 -7.14
C PHE A 11 -44.61 19.53 -6.94
N ALA A 12 -43.60 19.40 -6.07
CA ALA A 12 -43.21 18.12 -5.49
C ALA A 12 -43.93 17.94 -4.13
N ALA A 13 -44.75 16.90 -4.04
CA ALA A 13 -45.44 16.49 -2.82
C ALA A 13 -44.45 15.83 -1.85
N GLN A 14 -44.37 16.35 -0.62
CA GLN A 14 -43.76 15.66 0.51
C GLN A 14 -44.74 14.61 1.05
N GLN A 15 -44.32 13.33 1.06
CA GLN A 15 -44.99 12.30 1.84
C GLN A 15 -44.37 12.23 3.25
N GLN A 16 -45.19 12.54 4.26
CA GLN A 16 -44.92 12.30 5.67
C GLN A 16 -44.89 10.79 5.96
N GLN A 17 -43.79 10.30 6.54
CA GLN A 17 -43.73 8.99 7.18
C GLN A 17 -44.20 9.11 8.64
N ALA A 18 -45.18 8.30 9.01
CA ALA A 18 -45.65 8.11 10.38
C ALA A 18 -44.72 7.16 11.16
N PRO A 19 -44.58 7.33 12.50
CA PRO A 19 -43.66 6.53 13.30
C PRO A 19 -44.21 5.13 13.61
N ALA A 20 -43.35 4.11 13.49
CA ALA A 20 -43.65 2.72 13.83
C ALA A 20 -43.64 2.49 15.35
N ALA A 21 -44.66 1.78 15.83
CA ALA A 21 -44.89 1.43 17.23
C ALA A 21 -43.92 0.34 17.74
N SER A 22 -43.52 0.45 19.00
CA SER A 22 -42.69 -0.54 19.72
C SER A 22 -43.53 -1.71 20.24
N PRO A 23 -42.98 -2.95 20.30
CA PRO A 23 -43.68 -4.09 20.90
C PRO A 23 -43.63 -4.09 22.44
N PRO A 24 -44.59 -4.73 23.13
CA PRO A 24 -44.76 -4.65 24.58
C PRO A 24 -43.79 -5.57 25.35
N PRO A 25 -43.54 -5.30 26.65
CA PRO A 25 -42.67 -6.12 27.48
C PRO A 25 -43.36 -7.43 27.92
N PRO A 26 -42.61 -8.54 28.12
CA PRO A 26 -43.19 -9.76 28.64
C PRO A 26 -43.51 -9.65 30.13
N THR A 27 -44.66 -10.23 30.47
CA THR A 27 -45.34 -10.26 31.75
C THR A 27 -44.61 -11.10 32.80
N ALA A 28 -44.72 -10.66 34.06
CA ALA A 28 -44.31 -11.39 35.25
C ALA A 28 -45.15 -12.66 35.47
N SER A 29 -44.50 -13.74 35.90
CA SER A 29 -45.16 -14.92 36.48
C SER A 29 -44.38 -15.41 37.70
N THR A 30 -45.10 -15.62 38.79
CA THR A 30 -44.72 -16.33 40.03
C THR A 30 -46.05 -16.85 40.61
N PRO A 31 -46.12 -17.84 41.53
CA PRO A 31 -45.12 -18.82 41.98
C PRO A 31 -45.61 -20.28 41.86
N ALA A 32 -44.70 -21.25 41.97
CA ALA A 32 -45.05 -22.60 42.42
C ALA A 32 -44.13 -23.00 43.59
N THR A 33 -44.78 -23.27 44.71
CA THR A 33 -44.27 -23.57 46.03
C THR A 33 -43.62 -24.96 46.06
N GLY A 34 -42.37 -25.05 46.51
CA GLY A 34 -41.65 -26.30 46.70
C GLY A 34 -40.76 -26.24 47.94
N THR A 35 -41.29 -26.81 49.02
CA THR A 35 -40.72 -27.31 50.27
C THR A 35 -39.28 -26.94 50.67
N VAL A 36 -39.20 -26.30 51.84
CA VAL A 36 -38.00 -25.94 52.59
C VAL A 36 -37.32 -27.19 53.18
N THR A 37 -36.00 -27.32 52.99
CA THR A 37 -35.12 -28.11 53.86
C THR A 37 -33.89 -27.26 54.14
N SER A 38 -33.67 -26.98 55.43
CA SER A 38 -32.61 -26.10 55.94
C SER A 38 -31.26 -26.81 55.98
N THR A 39 -30.22 -26.15 55.49
CA THR A 39 -28.81 -26.55 55.63
C THR A 39 -27.99 -25.28 55.93
N PRO A 40 -26.94 -25.33 56.77
CA PRO A 40 -26.42 -24.13 57.45
C PRO A 40 -25.75 -23.16 56.48
N THR A 41 -26.04 -21.87 56.67
CA THR A 41 -25.43 -20.75 55.95
C THR A 41 -23.98 -20.58 56.39
N THR A 42 -23.02 -21.02 55.57
CA THR A 42 -21.67 -20.47 55.56
C THR A 42 -21.70 -19.16 54.78
N THR A 43 -21.39 -18.05 55.46
CA THR A 43 -21.23 -16.73 54.86
C THR A 43 -20.09 -16.76 53.86
N ALA A 44 -20.40 -16.88 52.57
CA ALA A 44 -19.42 -16.68 51.51
C ALA A 44 -19.10 -15.18 51.44
N ALA A 45 -17.85 -14.83 51.74
CA ALA A 45 -17.32 -13.49 51.51
C ALA A 45 -17.52 -13.11 50.03
N SER A 46 -18.06 -11.91 49.79
CA SER A 46 -18.04 -11.31 48.46
C SER A 46 -16.59 -11.23 47.97
N PRO A 47 -16.27 -11.66 46.73
CA PRO A 47 -14.94 -11.45 46.20
C PRO A 47 -14.72 -9.94 46.07
N THR A 48 -13.82 -9.41 46.88
CA THR A 48 -13.19 -8.11 46.65
C THR A 48 -12.69 -8.08 45.20
N PRO A 49 -12.91 -7.01 44.42
CA PRO A 49 -12.29 -6.90 43.10
C PRO A 49 -10.78 -6.91 43.30
N THR A 50 -10.15 -8.04 43.01
CA THR A 50 -8.71 -8.14 42.94
C THR A 50 -8.26 -7.13 41.91
N ALA A 51 -7.63 -6.03 42.37
CA ALA A 51 -6.92 -5.12 41.50
C ALA A 51 -5.95 -5.97 40.67
N THR A 52 -6.28 -6.15 39.39
CA THR A 52 -5.43 -6.86 38.45
C THR A 52 -4.12 -6.09 38.43
N SER A 53 -3.07 -6.66 39.00
CA SER A 53 -1.72 -6.12 38.84
C SER A 53 -1.49 -5.98 37.33
N PRO A 54 -0.97 -4.84 36.83
CA PRO A 54 -0.77 -4.66 35.41
C PRO A 54 0.00 -5.86 34.87
N GLU A 55 -0.58 -6.56 33.89
CA GLU A 55 0.04 -7.71 33.25
C GLU A 55 1.38 -7.23 32.69
N VAL A 56 2.49 -7.69 33.30
CA VAL A 56 3.82 -7.28 32.88
C VAL A 56 4.08 -7.93 31.52
N CYS A 57 3.98 -7.12 30.48
CA CYS A 57 4.23 -7.55 29.12
C CYS A 57 5.71 -7.75 28.87
N THR A 58 6.18 -8.95 29.23
CA THR A 58 7.58 -9.35 29.05
C THR A 58 7.96 -9.55 27.59
N THR A 59 7.01 -9.81 26.70
CA THR A 59 7.25 -9.96 25.26
C THR A 59 6.21 -9.18 24.47
N LEU A 60 6.67 -8.36 23.52
CA LEU A 60 5.81 -7.72 22.51
C LEU A 60 5.81 -8.53 21.23
N VAL A 61 4.66 -8.69 20.58
CA VAL A 61 4.54 -9.33 19.27
C VAL A 61 4.23 -8.27 18.21
N VAL A 62 5.09 -8.16 17.20
CA VAL A 62 4.97 -7.15 16.14
C VAL A 62 4.78 -7.83 14.80
N ILE A 63 3.61 -7.66 14.17
CA ILE A 63 3.40 -8.08 12.78
C ILE A 63 4.00 -7.04 11.84
N THR A 64 4.75 -7.49 10.83
CA THR A 64 5.56 -6.56 10.04
C THR A 64 5.75 -6.99 8.58
N ARG A 65 6.07 -6.02 7.73
CA ARG A 65 6.51 -6.19 6.33
C ARG A 65 7.98 -5.81 6.14
N HIS A 66 8.72 -5.50 7.21
CA HIS A 66 10.11 -5.08 7.09
C HIS A 66 11.07 -6.25 6.84
N PRO A 67 12.16 -6.00 6.08
CA PRO A 67 13.28 -6.92 6.00
C PRO A 67 13.98 -7.08 7.34
N THR A 68 14.65 -8.22 7.52
CA THR A 68 15.35 -8.61 8.76
C THR A 68 16.35 -7.57 9.25
N ASP A 69 17.06 -6.85 8.36
CA ASP A 69 18.04 -5.82 8.77
C ASP A 69 17.42 -4.73 9.67
N ILE A 70 16.17 -4.32 9.39
CA ILE A 70 15.45 -3.35 10.24
C ILE A 70 15.04 -3.99 11.56
N LEU A 71 14.55 -5.23 11.51
CA LEU A 71 14.00 -5.94 12.66
C LEU A 71 15.08 -6.26 13.69
N ASP A 72 16.23 -6.74 13.24
CA ASP A 72 17.36 -7.09 14.11
C ASP A 72 17.95 -5.85 14.77
N ALA A 73 18.18 -4.78 14.00
CA ALA A 73 18.67 -3.51 14.52
C ALA A 73 17.70 -2.90 15.55
N ALA A 74 16.40 -2.89 15.24
CA ALA A 74 15.37 -2.37 16.14
C ALA A 74 15.26 -3.20 17.42
N ARG A 75 15.27 -4.54 17.34
CA ARG A 75 15.25 -5.43 18.53
C ARG A 75 16.45 -5.13 19.44
N ALA A 76 17.64 -5.10 18.86
CA ALA A 76 18.88 -4.93 19.61
C ALA A 76 18.90 -3.59 20.37
N LEU A 77 18.51 -2.50 19.71
CA LEU A 77 18.50 -1.17 20.31
C LEU A 77 17.35 -1.00 21.31
N PHE A 78 16.14 -1.50 21.00
CA PHE A 78 15.00 -1.36 21.89
C PHE A 78 15.23 -2.08 23.21
N LEU A 79 15.70 -3.33 23.18
CA LEU A 79 15.91 -4.12 24.41
C LEU A 79 17.01 -3.57 25.33
N GLN A 80 17.91 -2.72 24.80
CA GLN A 80 18.90 -2.01 25.60
C GLN A 80 18.39 -0.68 26.18
N SER A 81 17.29 -0.16 25.63
CA SER A 81 16.73 1.13 26.00
C SER A 81 16.14 1.14 27.42
N ASP A 82 16.10 2.32 28.02
CA ASP A 82 15.42 2.51 29.30
C ASP A 82 13.91 2.35 29.18
N VAL A 83 13.35 2.51 27.98
CA VAL A 83 11.92 2.25 27.70
C VAL A 83 11.60 0.78 27.90
N ALA A 84 12.37 -0.14 27.31
CA ALA A 84 12.16 -1.58 27.49
C ALA A 84 12.28 -1.98 28.97
N LYS A 85 13.28 -1.45 29.69
CA LYS A 85 13.46 -1.70 31.13
C LYS A 85 12.27 -1.20 31.95
N ARG A 86 11.82 0.04 31.70
CA ARG A 86 10.70 0.69 32.43
C ARG A 86 9.40 -0.08 32.29
N TYR A 87 9.12 -0.61 31.09
CA TYR A 87 7.90 -1.38 30.81
C TYR A 87 8.06 -2.89 31.01
N GLY A 88 9.23 -3.35 31.47
CA GLY A 88 9.49 -4.76 31.74
C GLY A 88 9.55 -5.64 30.48
N VAL A 89 9.74 -5.05 29.30
CA VAL A 89 9.83 -5.78 28.03
C VAL A 89 11.22 -6.40 27.92
N ARG A 90 11.25 -7.73 27.86
CA ARG A 90 12.47 -8.55 27.73
C ARG A 90 12.68 -9.06 26.32
N ASP A 91 11.63 -9.08 25.51
CA ASP A 91 11.72 -9.49 24.12
C ASP A 91 10.72 -8.79 23.19
N VAL A 92 11.08 -8.71 21.91
CA VAL A 92 10.21 -8.31 20.81
C VAL A 92 10.25 -9.40 19.74
N VAL A 93 9.11 -10.06 19.51
CA VAL A 93 8.95 -11.08 18.49
C VAL A 93 8.35 -10.46 17.24
N PHE A 94 9.17 -10.33 16.20
CA PHE A 94 8.71 -9.91 14.89
C PHE A 94 8.12 -11.07 14.08
N LYS A 95 6.95 -10.86 13.50
CA LYS A 95 6.26 -11.79 12.60
C LYS A 95 6.22 -11.18 11.19
N PRO A 96 7.23 -11.45 10.34
CA PRO A 96 7.25 -10.96 8.96
C PRO A 96 6.27 -11.78 8.10
N VAL A 97 5.02 -11.32 7.98
CA VAL A 97 3.94 -12.07 7.30
C VAL A 97 3.28 -11.25 6.19
N PRO A 98 2.70 -11.91 5.16
CA PRO A 98 1.88 -11.24 4.15
C PRO A 98 0.74 -10.41 4.74
N ALA A 99 0.45 -9.25 4.13
CA ALA A 99 -0.62 -8.34 4.56
C ALA A 99 -2.00 -9.04 4.70
N ALA A 100 -2.27 -10.02 3.84
CA ALA A 100 -3.48 -10.84 3.88
C ALA A 100 -3.69 -11.59 5.22
N GLN A 101 -2.61 -11.88 5.96
CA GLN A 101 -2.69 -12.60 7.23
C GLN A 101 -2.91 -11.67 8.44
N TRP A 102 -2.69 -10.36 8.28
CA TRP A 102 -2.65 -9.43 9.42
C TRP A 102 -3.96 -9.37 10.19
N ARG A 103 -5.11 -9.29 9.48
CA ARG A 103 -6.44 -9.21 10.11
C ARG A 103 -6.72 -10.42 11.01
N ALA A 104 -6.46 -11.62 10.51
CA ALA A 104 -6.66 -12.84 11.26
C ALA A 104 -5.78 -12.89 12.53
N LEU A 105 -4.53 -12.47 12.41
CA LEU A 105 -3.60 -12.41 13.55
C LEU A 105 -4.05 -11.37 14.60
N ILE A 106 -4.49 -10.19 14.17
CA ILE A 106 -5.01 -9.15 15.08
C ILE A 106 -6.28 -9.65 15.79
N GLN A 107 -7.25 -10.20 15.06
CA GLN A 107 -8.50 -10.69 15.61
C GLN A 107 -8.30 -11.88 16.57
N ALA A 108 -7.29 -12.71 16.33
CA ALA A 108 -6.89 -13.80 17.21
C ALA A 108 -6.09 -13.33 18.44
N GLY A 109 -5.82 -12.03 18.60
CA GLY A 109 -5.04 -11.48 19.71
C GLY A 109 -3.56 -11.90 19.68
N GLN A 110 -3.02 -12.17 18.49
CA GLN A 110 -1.66 -12.70 18.30
C GLN A 110 -0.64 -11.63 17.90
N ALA A 111 -0.98 -10.36 18.09
CA ALA A 111 -0.14 -9.20 17.77
C ALA A 111 -0.48 -8.03 18.72
N ASP A 112 0.53 -7.22 19.03
CA ASP A 112 0.43 -6.02 19.84
C ASP A 112 0.62 -4.74 19.00
N VAL A 113 1.52 -4.83 18.02
CA VAL A 113 1.90 -3.72 17.13
C VAL A 113 1.89 -4.21 15.69
N ALA A 114 1.47 -3.34 14.78
CA ALA A 114 1.66 -3.50 13.35
C ALA A 114 2.69 -2.49 12.85
N TRP A 115 3.67 -2.92 12.06
CA TRP A 115 4.78 -2.06 11.61
C TRP A 115 5.19 -2.31 10.17
N GLY A 116 5.03 -1.29 9.33
CA GLY A 116 5.45 -1.31 7.93
C GLY A 116 4.44 -1.92 6.97
N GLY A 117 4.42 -1.43 5.73
CA GLY A 117 3.48 -1.93 4.70
C GLY A 117 2.70 -0.82 3.99
N GLY A 118 2.92 0.43 4.38
CA GLY A 118 2.36 1.62 3.75
C GLY A 118 0.98 2.04 4.28
N PRO A 119 0.57 3.30 4.03
CA PRO A 119 -0.68 3.85 4.55
C PRO A 119 -1.94 3.12 4.10
N THR A 120 -2.02 2.63 2.85
CA THR A 120 -3.25 1.96 2.36
C THR A 120 -3.62 0.76 3.24
N LEU A 121 -2.64 -0.09 3.57
CA LEU A 121 -2.84 -1.23 4.46
C LEU A 121 -3.33 -0.78 5.84
N PHE A 122 -2.70 0.24 6.43
CA PHE A 122 -3.04 0.71 7.76
C PHE A 122 -4.39 1.44 7.81
N ASP A 123 -4.75 2.18 6.77
CA ASP A 123 -6.05 2.81 6.61
C ASP A 123 -7.16 1.78 6.42
N SER A 124 -6.85 0.67 5.73
CA SER A 124 -7.71 -0.49 5.62
C SER A 124 -7.97 -1.13 6.99
N LEU A 125 -6.94 -1.28 7.83
CA LEU A 125 -7.07 -1.79 9.21
C LEU A 125 -7.83 -0.81 10.11
N TYR A 126 -7.58 0.50 9.94
CA TYR A 126 -8.31 1.55 10.64
C TYR A 126 -9.80 1.53 10.32
N LYS A 127 -10.17 1.47 9.03
CA LYS A 127 -11.56 1.35 8.55
C LYS A 127 -12.26 0.13 9.15
N ASP A 128 -11.54 -0.98 9.29
CA ASP A 128 -12.06 -2.22 9.89
C ASP A 128 -12.06 -2.20 11.43
N GLY A 129 -11.65 -1.09 12.07
CA GLY A 129 -11.64 -0.94 13.52
C GLY A 129 -10.62 -1.82 14.23
N LEU A 130 -9.50 -2.13 13.56
CA LEU A 130 -8.44 -3.03 14.04
C LEU A 130 -7.25 -2.31 14.64
N LEU A 131 -7.22 -0.98 14.63
CA LEU A 131 -6.18 -0.16 15.26
C LEU A 131 -6.73 0.52 16.52
N LEU A 132 -5.90 0.65 17.55
CA LEU A 132 -6.20 1.43 18.75
C LEU A 132 -5.67 2.87 18.59
N PRO A 133 -6.36 3.87 19.14
CA PRO A 133 -5.81 5.23 19.20
C PRO A 133 -4.58 5.27 20.13
N LEU A 134 -3.58 6.04 19.75
CA LEU A 134 -2.35 6.27 20.51
C LEU A 134 -2.61 7.35 21.57
N GLU A 135 -2.83 6.94 22.83
CA GLU A 135 -3.37 7.85 23.86
C GLU A 135 -2.44 8.07 25.06
N GLY A 136 -1.44 7.24 25.29
CA GLY A 136 -0.49 7.39 26.39
C GLY A 136 0.34 8.68 26.30
N ASP A 137 0.76 9.20 27.45
CA ASP A 137 1.47 10.48 27.52
C ASP A 137 2.83 10.44 26.83
N GLU A 138 3.56 9.32 26.94
CA GLU A 138 4.85 9.12 26.27
C GLU A 138 4.70 9.10 24.74
N VAL A 139 3.69 8.39 24.21
CA VAL A 139 3.44 8.36 22.77
C VAL A 139 2.90 9.70 22.26
N LYS A 140 2.05 10.41 23.02
CA LYS A 140 1.63 11.78 22.68
C LYS A 140 2.81 12.75 22.59
N SER A 141 3.76 12.64 23.53
CA SER A 141 4.98 13.46 23.54
C SER A 141 5.89 13.14 22.35
N ALA A 142 5.97 11.86 21.96
CA ALA A 142 6.68 11.43 20.77
C ALA A 142 6.01 11.94 19.47
N LEU A 143 4.67 11.83 19.37
CA LEU A 143 3.88 12.31 18.23
C LEU A 143 4.07 13.81 17.97
N ALA A 144 4.23 14.62 19.03
CA ALA A 144 4.46 16.05 18.91
C ALA A 144 5.78 16.43 18.19
N GLN A 145 6.73 15.49 18.11
CA GLN A 145 8.00 15.68 17.41
C GLN A 145 7.92 15.33 15.91
N ILE A 146 6.82 14.72 15.47
CA ILE A 146 6.66 14.24 14.10
C ILE A 146 5.99 15.32 13.26
N PRO A 147 6.58 15.72 12.12
CA PRO A 147 5.92 16.61 11.17
C PRO A 147 4.55 16.03 10.77
N LYS A 148 3.50 16.85 10.81
CA LYS A 148 2.14 16.40 10.41
C LYS A 148 2.08 16.01 8.94
N THR A 149 2.81 16.72 8.10
CA THR A 149 2.91 16.47 6.66
C THR A 149 4.35 16.59 6.18
N ILE A 150 4.67 15.84 5.13
CA ILE A 150 5.92 15.94 4.36
C ILE A 150 5.54 15.92 2.88
N ALA A 151 6.01 16.91 2.10
CA ALA A 151 5.64 17.13 0.71
C ALA A 151 4.13 17.00 0.42
N GLY A 152 3.31 17.60 1.29
CA GLY A 152 1.84 17.60 1.19
C GLY A 152 1.14 16.33 1.71
N MET A 153 1.89 15.27 2.04
CA MET A 153 1.34 13.97 2.42
C MET A 153 1.28 13.81 3.94
N PRO A 154 0.20 13.23 4.51
CA PRO A 154 0.06 13.05 5.95
C PRO A 154 1.02 11.98 6.49
N MET A 155 1.69 12.29 7.60
CA MET A 155 2.56 11.35 8.31
C MET A 155 1.85 10.57 9.42
N MET A 156 0.54 10.76 9.57
CA MET A 156 -0.27 10.11 10.59
C MET A 156 -1.74 10.07 10.16
N ARG A 157 -2.47 9.04 10.61
CA ARG A 157 -3.92 8.97 10.46
C ARG A 157 -4.60 9.51 11.70
N VAL A 158 -5.27 10.65 11.52
CA VAL A 158 -6.15 11.25 12.53
C VAL A 158 -7.59 10.85 12.21
N GLY A 159 -8.28 10.25 13.18
CA GLY A 159 -9.69 9.90 13.08
C GLY A 159 -10.61 11.12 13.24
N PRO A 160 -11.92 10.96 12.96
CA PRO A 160 -12.90 12.04 13.18
C PRO A 160 -13.05 12.42 14.65
N ASP A 161 -12.59 11.57 15.57
CA ASP A 161 -12.50 11.82 17.01
C ASP A 161 -11.25 12.63 17.42
N GLY A 162 -10.43 13.04 16.44
CA GLY A 162 -9.20 13.80 16.67
C GLY A 162 -8.03 12.97 17.19
N LYS A 163 -8.16 11.64 17.26
CA LYS A 163 -7.10 10.75 17.77
C LYS A 163 -6.23 10.20 16.65
N VAL A 164 -4.97 9.93 16.97
CA VAL A 164 -4.00 9.31 16.04
C VAL A 164 -4.08 7.80 16.14
N TYR A 165 -4.27 7.11 15.02
CA TYR A 165 -4.39 5.64 14.97
C TYR A 165 -3.15 4.93 14.40
N TRP A 166 -2.41 5.63 13.55
CA TRP A 166 -1.07 5.22 13.14
C TRP A 166 -0.24 6.46 12.88
N VAL A 167 1.06 6.32 13.03
CA VAL A 167 2.06 7.37 12.73
C VAL A 167 3.19 6.77 11.91
N ALA A 168 3.77 7.56 11.02
CA ALA A 168 4.91 7.14 10.24
C ALA A 168 6.16 6.98 11.13
N TRP A 169 6.98 5.98 10.83
CA TRP A 169 8.31 5.83 11.43
C TRP A 169 9.42 6.29 10.47
N ALA A 170 9.22 6.08 9.17
CA ALA A 170 10.12 6.50 8.11
C ALA A 170 9.32 7.19 6.99
N VAL A 171 10.02 7.93 6.15
CA VAL A 171 9.45 8.54 4.94
C VAL A 171 10.03 7.81 3.74
N SER A 172 9.22 7.67 2.69
CA SER A 172 9.69 7.11 1.43
C SER A 172 9.16 7.90 0.24
N SER A 173 10.03 8.13 -0.73
CA SER A 173 9.65 8.52 -2.09
C SER A 173 9.63 7.30 -3.01
N PHE A 174 8.81 7.37 -4.06
CA PHE A 174 8.66 6.31 -5.06
C PHE A 174 9.29 6.70 -6.39
N GLY A 175 9.95 5.76 -7.06
CA GLY A 175 10.71 6.10 -8.24
C GLY A 175 11.29 4.91 -8.98
N ILE A 176 12.37 5.19 -9.72
CA ILE A 176 12.97 4.27 -10.67
C ILE A 176 14.45 4.12 -10.30
N THR A 177 14.87 2.91 -9.94
CA THR A 177 16.31 2.60 -9.86
C THR A 177 16.76 2.22 -11.25
N ILE A 178 17.80 2.86 -11.75
CA ILE A 178 18.36 2.61 -13.07
C ILE A 178 19.78 2.06 -12.95
N ASN A 179 20.21 1.34 -13.98
CA ASN A 179 21.61 1.00 -14.22
C ASN A 179 22.05 1.74 -15.50
N THR A 180 22.84 2.79 -15.32
CA THR A 180 23.23 3.71 -16.41
C THR A 180 24.08 3.03 -17.46
N GLN A 181 24.89 2.03 -17.08
CA GLN A 181 25.70 1.27 -18.00
C GLN A 181 24.84 0.37 -18.89
N VAL A 182 23.89 -0.37 -18.30
CA VAL A 182 22.95 -1.21 -19.06
C VAL A 182 22.09 -0.37 -20.01
N LEU A 183 21.57 0.78 -19.56
CA LEU A 183 20.81 1.68 -20.43
C LEU A 183 21.65 2.18 -21.61
N LYS A 184 22.92 2.54 -21.37
CA LYS A 184 23.85 2.95 -22.42
C LYS A 184 24.11 1.83 -23.43
N ASP A 185 24.34 0.61 -22.96
CA ASP A 185 24.61 -0.55 -23.81
C ASP A 185 23.37 -0.94 -24.65
N LEU A 186 22.18 -0.74 -24.11
CA LEU A 186 20.92 -0.87 -24.84
C LEU A 186 20.60 0.34 -25.73
N GLY A 187 21.35 1.44 -25.63
CA GLY A 187 21.09 2.68 -26.36
C GLY A 187 19.77 3.33 -25.97
N LEU A 188 19.39 3.23 -24.70
CA LEU A 188 18.16 3.77 -24.14
C LEU A 188 18.42 5.04 -23.33
N PRO A 189 17.50 6.02 -23.37
CA PRO A 189 17.57 7.18 -22.50
C PRO A 189 17.24 6.81 -21.05
N GLU A 190 17.82 7.56 -20.12
CA GLU A 190 17.41 7.50 -18.73
C GLU A 190 15.96 7.99 -18.58
N PRO A 191 15.09 7.23 -17.87
CA PRO A 191 13.70 7.60 -17.69
C PRO A 191 13.60 8.76 -16.70
N ARG A 192 12.68 9.69 -16.94
CA ARG A 192 12.37 10.82 -16.04
C ARG A 192 10.92 10.80 -15.53
N SER A 193 10.10 9.96 -16.13
CA SER A 193 8.68 9.76 -15.80
C SER A 193 8.34 8.27 -15.80
N TRP A 194 7.22 7.92 -15.19
CA TRP A 194 6.69 6.55 -15.27
C TRP A 194 6.38 6.14 -16.73
N ALA A 195 5.88 7.07 -17.54
CA ALA A 195 5.54 6.83 -18.95
C ALA A 195 6.75 6.51 -19.84
N ASP A 196 7.97 6.92 -19.48
CA ASP A 196 9.17 6.60 -20.26
C ASP A 196 9.42 5.10 -20.33
N LEU A 197 9.17 4.37 -19.23
CA LEU A 197 9.29 2.91 -19.17
C LEU A 197 8.26 2.19 -20.04
N ALA A 198 7.15 2.85 -20.38
CA ALA A 198 6.06 2.36 -21.22
C ALA A 198 6.20 2.77 -22.70
N SER A 199 7.33 3.38 -23.08
CA SER A 199 7.54 3.95 -24.41
C SER A 199 7.93 2.90 -25.47
N PHE A 200 7.70 3.24 -26.74
CA PHE A 200 8.27 2.49 -27.87
C PHE A 200 9.81 2.50 -27.88
N GLU A 201 10.41 3.53 -27.29
CA GLU A 201 11.87 3.63 -27.16
C GLU A 201 12.40 2.49 -26.28
N TYR A 202 11.81 2.29 -25.10
CA TYR A 202 12.11 1.14 -24.24
C TYR A 202 11.75 -0.20 -24.90
N GLY A 203 10.72 -0.22 -25.75
CA GLY A 203 10.35 -1.39 -26.56
C GLY A 203 11.44 -1.87 -27.51
N LYS A 204 12.43 -1.04 -27.87
CA LYS A 204 13.58 -1.46 -28.68
C LYS A 204 14.39 -2.58 -28.01
N ALA A 205 14.47 -2.58 -26.68
CA ALA A 205 15.23 -3.59 -25.96
C ALA A 205 14.56 -4.97 -26.00
N VAL A 206 13.22 -5.01 -25.95
CA VAL A 206 12.45 -6.26 -26.12
C VAL A 206 12.78 -6.94 -27.44
N LEU A 207 12.94 -6.16 -28.53
CA LEU A 207 13.33 -6.71 -29.85
C LEU A 207 14.74 -7.31 -29.89
N ARG A 208 15.59 -6.95 -28.92
CA ARG A 208 16.95 -7.50 -28.76
C ARG A 208 16.99 -8.70 -27.79
N GLY A 209 15.84 -9.10 -27.23
CA GLY A 209 15.77 -10.17 -26.24
C GLY A 209 16.26 -9.77 -24.85
N THR A 210 16.46 -8.47 -24.58
CA THR A 210 16.89 -7.97 -23.27
C THR A 210 15.80 -7.08 -22.68
N PRO A 211 15.24 -7.42 -21.50
CA PRO A 211 14.27 -6.56 -20.85
C PRO A 211 14.94 -5.28 -20.32
N ALA A 212 14.38 -4.12 -20.65
CA ALA A 212 14.91 -2.84 -20.19
C ALA A 212 14.25 -2.34 -18.90
N ALA A 213 13.01 -2.76 -18.65
CA ALA A 213 12.22 -2.35 -17.50
C ALA A 213 11.98 -3.50 -16.51
N GLY A 214 11.55 -3.17 -15.29
CA GLY A 214 11.14 -4.14 -14.29
C GLY A 214 10.13 -3.55 -13.30
N LEU A 215 9.19 -4.38 -12.89
CA LEU A 215 8.26 -4.11 -11.79
C LEU A 215 7.96 -5.43 -11.08
N SER A 216 7.24 -5.40 -9.95
CA SER A 216 6.86 -6.62 -9.22
C SER A 216 5.35 -6.84 -9.20
N SER A 217 4.92 -8.07 -8.94
CA SER A 217 3.53 -8.39 -8.64
C SER A 217 2.99 -7.51 -7.50
N LEU A 218 1.83 -6.92 -7.73
CA LEU A 218 1.21 -5.98 -6.80
C LEU A 218 0.65 -6.70 -5.56
N THR A 219 0.13 -7.92 -5.68
CA THR A 219 -0.35 -8.70 -4.52
C THR A 219 0.77 -9.10 -3.55
N LYS A 220 2.04 -9.04 -3.99
CA LYS A 220 3.21 -9.45 -3.20
C LYS A 220 4.07 -8.27 -2.72
N SER A 221 3.86 -7.06 -3.26
CA SER A 221 4.71 -5.90 -3.03
C SER A 221 3.90 -4.64 -2.77
N THR A 222 3.88 -4.18 -1.51
CA THR A 222 3.15 -2.97 -1.11
C THR A 222 3.72 -1.70 -1.74
N SER A 223 5.05 -1.67 -1.99
CA SER A 223 5.70 -0.53 -2.65
C SER A 223 5.31 -0.43 -4.12
N ASN A 224 5.25 -1.54 -4.85
CA ASN A 224 4.83 -1.52 -6.25
C ASN A 224 3.32 -1.31 -6.39
N THR A 225 2.50 -1.80 -5.45
CA THR A 225 1.07 -1.42 -5.39
C THR A 225 0.93 0.08 -5.25
N ARG A 226 1.68 0.71 -4.34
CA ARG A 226 1.67 2.17 -4.20
C ARG A 226 2.17 2.90 -5.46
N ILE A 227 3.19 2.39 -6.15
CA ILE A 227 3.64 2.94 -7.45
C ILE A 227 2.51 2.85 -8.50
N ALA A 228 1.82 1.72 -8.60
CA ALA A 228 0.68 1.57 -9.51
C ALA A 228 -0.45 2.56 -9.17
N GLU A 229 -0.79 2.74 -7.89
CA GLU A 229 -1.76 3.74 -7.44
C GLU A 229 -1.32 5.17 -7.81
N ILE A 230 -0.03 5.50 -7.64
CA ILE A 230 0.54 6.80 -8.02
C ILE A 230 0.35 7.03 -9.52
N ILE A 231 0.70 6.04 -10.35
CA ILE A 231 0.53 6.12 -11.80
C ILE A 231 -0.94 6.29 -12.19
N LEU A 232 -1.85 5.52 -11.59
CA LEU A 232 -3.29 5.63 -11.88
C LEU A 232 -3.86 7.01 -11.52
N GLN A 233 -3.36 7.64 -10.45
CA GLN A 233 -3.81 8.99 -10.07
C GLN A 233 -3.10 10.11 -10.83
N ALA A 234 -1.83 9.93 -11.20
CA ALA A 234 -1.06 10.89 -11.98
C ALA A 234 -1.56 11.00 -13.43
N TYR A 235 -1.89 9.87 -14.06
CA TYR A 235 -2.26 9.80 -15.48
C TYR A 235 -3.77 9.66 -15.70
N GLY A 236 -4.54 9.38 -14.65
CA GLY A 236 -5.93 8.94 -14.76
C GLY A 236 -6.03 7.44 -15.04
N TRP A 237 -7.23 6.88 -14.89
CA TRP A 237 -7.44 5.43 -14.86
C TRP A 237 -7.00 4.72 -16.14
N ASP A 238 -7.52 5.12 -17.30
CA ASP A 238 -7.25 4.43 -18.58
C ASP A 238 -5.79 4.59 -19.03
N GLU A 239 -5.24 5.80 -18.93
CA GLU A 239 -3.85 6.07 -19.33
C GLU A 239 -2.84 5.51 -18.33
N GLY A 240 -3.16 5.52 -17.03
CA GLY A 240 -2.34 4.90 -16.00
C GLY A 240 -2.22 3.39 -16.20
N TRP A 241 -3.34 2.70 -16.49
CA TRP A 241 -3.31 1.28 -16.85
C TRP A 241 -2.50 1.02 -18.13
N ARG A 242 -2.53 1.95 -19.10
CA ARG A 242 -1.66 1.85 -20.29
C ARG A 242 -0.18 1.90 -19.90
N VAL A 243 0.21 2.86 -19.04
CA VAL A 243 1.59 2.98 -18.56
C VAL A 243 2.03 1.73 -17.79
N ILE A 244 1.20 1.23 -16.87
CA ILE A 244 1.49 0.02 -16.08
C ILE A 244 1.67 -1.20 -16.98
N THR A 245 0.70 -1.43 -17.88
CA THR A 245 0.68 -2.60 -18.77
C THR A 245 1.86 -2.60 -19.73
N LEU A 246 2.17 -1.46 -20.34
CA LEU A 246 3.29 -1.38 -21.29
C LEU A 246 4.66 -1.34 -20.61
N THR A 247 4.75 -0.90 -19.34
CA THR A 247 5.96 -1.12 -18.54
C THR A 247 6.24 -2.60 -18.37
N ALA A 248 5.20 -3.40 -18.05
CA ALA A 248 5.33 -4.86 -17.98
C ALA A 248 5.68 -5.48 -19.35
N ALA A 249 5.11 -4.97 -20.44
CA ALA A 249 5.42 -5.42 -21.80
C ALA A 249 6.87 -5.10 -22.22
N ASN A 250 7.46 -4.02 -21.71
CA ASN A 250 8.85 -3.62 -21.92
C ASN A 250 9.86 -4.30 -20.98
N GLY A 251 9.38 -5.09 -20.02
CA GLY A 251 10.17 -5.49 -18.87
C GLY A 251 9.89 -6.89 -18.36
N ARG A 252 10.27 -7.14 -17.11
CA ARG A 252 9.97 -8.37 -16.37
C ARG A 252 9.11 -8.06 -15.14
N ILE A 253 8.29 -9.04 -14.77
CA ILE A 253 7.47 -9.00 -13.56
C ILE A 253 8.12 -9.91 -12.50
N TYR A 254 8.60 -9.30 -11.42
CA TYR A 254 9.28 -9.98 -10.32
C TYR A 254 8.33 -10.33 -9.18
N GLY A 255 8.75 -11.26 -8.30
CA GLY A 255 7.95 -11.68 -7.15
C GLY A 255 7.81 -10.65 -6.03
N GLY A 256 8.70 -9.64 -5.98
CA GLY A 256 8.73 -8.59 -4.96
C GLY A 256 9.68 -7.47 -5.36
N SER A 257 9.60 -6.33 -4.65
CA SER A 257 10.37 -5.13 -4.96
C SER A 257 11.89 -5.29 -4.78
N GLU A 258 12.31 -6.15 -3.86
CA GLU A 258 13.71 -6.50 -3.59
C GLU A 258 14.34 -7.15 -4.82
N ALA A 259 13.62 -8.07 -5.46
CA ALA A 259 14.11 -8.73 -6.67
C ALA A 259 14.20 -7.77 -7.87
N VAL A 260 13.36 -6.73 -7.93
CA VAL A 260 13.50 -5.65 -8.93
C VAL A 260 14.79 -4.86 -8.68
N ARG A 261 15.04 -4.45 -7.44
CA ARG A 261 16.29 -3.76 -7.05
C ARG A 261 17.50 -4.61 -7.42
N ASP A 262 17.52 -5.88 -7.03
CA ASP A 262 18.66 -6.78 -7.24
C ASP A 262 18.93 -7.00 -8.73
N ALA A 263 17.88 -7.09 -9.56
CA ALA A 263 18.02 -7.18 -11.00
C ALA A 263 18.66 -5.93 -11.62
N VAL A 264 18.35 -4.72 -11.13
CA VAL A 264 19.01 -3.49 -11.58
C VAL A 264 20.49 -3.46 -11.14
N ILE A 265 20.77 -3.86 -9.89
CA ILE A 265 22.14 -3.93 -9.36
C ILE A 265 22.99 -4.91 -10.18
N ALA A 266 22.45 -6.10 -10.47
CA ALA A 266 23.11 -7.14 -11.25
C ALA A 266 23.22 -6.81 -12.75
N GLY A 267 22.54 -5.77 -13.21
CA GLY A 267 22.51 -5.38 -14.62
C GLY A 267 21.66 -6.29 -15.51
N GLU A 268 20.72 -7.05 -14.93
CA GLU A 268 19.75 -7.84 -15.69
C GLU A 268 18.72 -6.97 -16.41
N ILE A 269 18.42 -5.79 -15.86
CA ILE A 269 17.51 -4.78 -16.41
C ILE A 269 18.11 -3.39 -16.27
N GLY A 270 17.72 -2.47 -17.16
CA GLY A 270 18.21 -1.09 -17.16
C GLY A 270 17.48 -0.16 -16.20
N ALA A 271 16.21 -0.40 -15.91
CA ALA A 271 15.38 0.43 -15.05
C ALA A 271 14.30 -0.39 -14.34
N GLY A 272 13.99 -0.07 -13.09
CA GLY A 272 12.98 -0.81 -12.32
C GLY A 272 12.22 0.05 -11.32
N TRP A 273 10.92 -0.25 -11.15
CA TRP A 273 10.07 0.34 -10.12
C TRP A 273 10.59 -0.02 -8.73
N THR A 274 10.98 1.01 -7.99
CA THR A 274 11.59 0.86 -6.68
C THR A 274 11.21 2.02 -5.78
N ILE A 275 11.68 1.94 -4.55
CA ILE A 275 11.50 2.93 -3.50
C ILE A 275 12.87 3.44 -3.09
N ASP A 276 12.94 4.65 -2.60
CA ASP A 276 14.17 5.41 -2.39
C ASP A 276 15.32 4.65 -1.71
N PHE A 277 15.08 3.99 -0.58
CA PHE A 277 16.12 3.27 0.14
C PHE A 277 16.67 2.08 -0.66
N PHE A 278 15.88 1.45 -1.54
CA PHE A 278 16.41 0.46 -2.47
C PHE A 278 17.30 1.09 -3.54
N GLY A 279 16.93 2.26 -4.04
CA GLY A 279 17.75 3.00 -5.00
C GLY A 279 19.06 3.51 -4.40
N TYR A 280 19.02 4.04 -3.18
CA TYR A 280 20.22 4.48 -2.46
C TYR A 280 21.11 3.30 -2.08
N THR A 281 20.52 2.17 -1.66
CA THR A 281 21.29 0.94 -1.41
C THR A 281 21.91 0.40 -2.69
N ALA A 282 21.19 0.45 -3.82
CA ALA A 282 21.76 0.08 -5.11
C ALA A 282 22.97 0.96 -5.45
N GLN A 283 22.87 2.29 -5.29
CA GLN A 283 23.98 3.23 -5.53
C GLN A 283 25.22 2.91 -4.72
N LEU A 284 25.05 2.45 -3.47
CA LEU A 284 26.15 2.05 -2.60
C LEU A 284 26.80 0.72 -3.05
N GLN A 285 26.02 -0.21 -3.59
CA GLN A 285 26.50 -1.54 -4.01
C GLN A 285 27.07 -1.56 -5.43
N ASN A 286 26.50 -0.78 -6.34
CA ASN A 286 26.94 -0.66 -7.72
C ASN A 286 26.92 0.82 -8.15
N PRO A 287 28.10 1.46 -8.34
CA PRO A 287 28.22 2.87 -8.75
C PRO A 287 27.59 3.21 -10.10
N ALA A 288 27.29 2.21 -10.94
CA ALA A 288 26.54 2.41 -12.19
C ALA A 288 25.03 2.52 -11.98
N THR A 289 24.54 2.36 -10.75
CA THR A 289 23.12 2.51 -10.45
C THR A 289 22.80 3.89 -9.90
N ARG A 290 21.57 4.33 -10.12
CA ARG A 290 21.05 5.60 -9.62
C ARG A 290 19.57 5.53 -9.34
N TYR A 291 19.13 6.23 -8.31
CA TYR A 291 17.72 6.44 -8.03
C TYR A 291 17.23 7.70 -8.75
N VAL A 292 16.15 7.56 -9.51
CA VAL A 292 15.46 8.64 -10.22
C VAL A 292 14.08 8.82 -9.62
N VAL A 293 13.77 10.05 -9.24
CA VAL A 293 12.45 10.44 -8.70
C VAL A 293 11.64 11.08 -9.83
N PRO A 294 10.55 10.44 -10.31
CA PRO A 294 9.68 11.02 -11.32
C PRO A 294 8.98 12.30 -10.83
N ASN A 295 8.73 13.25 -11.73
CA ASN A 295 8.06 14.52 -11.40
C ASN A 295 6.59 14.36 -10.97
N ASP A 296 6.01 13.21 -11.30
CA ASP A 296 4.64 12.79 -11.10
C ASP A 296 4.55 11.66 -10.06
N THR A 297 5.45 11.70 -9.08
CA THR A 297 5.49 10.77 -7.95
C THR A 297 4.73 11.28 -6.73
N SER A 298 4.70 10.48 -5.68
CA SER A 298 4.28 10.88 -4.33
C SER A 298 5.32 10.44 -3.29
N VAL A 299 5.18 10.94 -2.08
CA VAL A 299 5.87 10.42 -0.89
C VAL A 299 4.86 9.80 0.04
N ASN A 300 5.27 8.91 0.92
CA ASN A 300 4.42 8.49 2.03
C ASN A 300 5.20 8.25 3.31
N GLY A 301 4.48 8.31 4.42
CA GLY A 301 4.96 7.82 5.70
C GLY A 301 4.77 6.31 5.77
N ASP A 302 5.80 5.59 6.16
CA ASP A 302 5.71 4.16 6.44
C ASP A 302 5.22 3.96 7.88
N PRO A 303 4.04 3.36 8.10
CA PRO A 303 3.32 3.48 9.37
C PRO A 303 3.72 2.44 10.43
N ILE A 304 3.48 2.81 11.69
CA ILE A 304 3.45 1.94 12.87
C ILE A 304 2.18 2.25 13.70
N ALA A 305 1.57 1.21 14.29
CA ALA A 305 0.33 1.33 15.04
C ALA A 305 0.22 0.25 16.13
N VAL A 306 -0.56 0.55 17.18
CA VAL A 306 -1.00 -0.45 18.17
C VAL A 306 -2.29 -1.09 17.68
N VAL A 307 -2.36 -2.42 17.71
CA VAL A 307 -3.53 -3.15 17.17
C VAL A 307 -4.56 -3.46 18.26
N LYS A 308 -5.82 -3.61 17.84
CA LYS A 308 -6.92 -4.02 18.71
C LYS A 308 -6.67 -5.42 19.26
N GLY A 309 -7.05 -5.64 20.52
CA GLY A 309 -6.93 -6.95 21.18
C GLY A 309 -5.58 -7.19 21.86
N THR A 310 -4.62 -6.27 21.75
CA THR A 310 -3.39 -6.31 22.55
C THR A 310 -3.71 -6.32 24.05
N ARG A 311 -3.01 -7.17 24.79
CA ARG A 311 -2.99 -7.13 26.28
C ARG A 311 -1.86 -6.24 26.81
N CYS A 312 -1.02 -5.74 25.91
CA CYS A 312 0.21 -5.02 26.20
C CYS A 312 0.15 -3.55 25.83
N ARG A 313 -1.02 -2.92 25.93
CA ARG A 313 -1.25 -1.56 25.40
C ARG A 313 -0.20 -0.54 25.82
N GLN A 314 0.12 -0.46 27.12
CA GLN A 314 1.09 0.52 27.61
C GLN A 314 2.51 0.27 27.05
N ALA A 315 2.97 -0.98 27.04
CA ALA A 315 4.27 -1.34 26.48
C ALA A 315 4.32 -1.19 24.95
N ALA A 316 3.20 -1.48 24.26
CA ALA A 316 3.06 -1.32 22.82
C ALA A 316 3.09 0.16 22.40
N GLU A 317 2.36 1.04 23.10
CA GLU A 317 2.43 2.49 22.86
C GLU A 317 3.83 3.06 23.16
N ALA A 318 4.50 2.56 24.22
CA ALA A 318 5.87 2.94 24.52
C ALA A 318 6.86 2.48 23.44
N PHE A 319 6.68 1.27 22.89
CA PHE A 319 7.46 0.80 21.74
C PHE A 319 7.24 1.70 20.51
N VAL A 320 5.99 2.07 20.20
CA VAL A 320 5.68 3.03 19.12
C VAL A 320 6.39 4.37 19.36
N ALA A 321 6.29 4.92 20.57
CA ALA A 321 6.94 6.17 20.95
C ALA A 321 8.46 6.10 20.77
N TRP A 322 9.07 4.98 21.17
CA TRP A 322 10.50 4.74 21.00
C TRP A 322 10.88 4.65 19.52
N VAL A 323 10.15 3.87 18.70
CA VAL A 323 10.44 3.69 17.27
C VAL A 323 10.49 5.03 16.53
N ILE A 324 9.55 5.94 16.81
CA ILE A 324 9.47 7.23 16.11
C ILE A 324 10.40 8.31 16.70
N THR A 325 11.09 8.03 17.82
CA THR A 325 12.04 8.94 18.47
C THR A 325 13.43 8.32 18.52
N GLN A 326 13.85 7.73 19.65
CA GLN A 326 15.19 7.19 19.86
C GLN A 326 15.53 6.07 18.86
N GLY A 327 14.54 5.26 18.46
CA GLY A 327 14.69 4.20 17.48
C GLY A 327 14.96 4.68 16.06
N GLN A 328 14.79 5.97 15.76
CA GLN A 328 15.04 6.53 14.43
C GLN A 328 16.47 6.32 13.94
N VAL A 329 17.45 6.17 14.84
CA VAL A 329 18.85 5.93 14.45
C VAL A 329 19.02 4.67 13.58
N VAL A 330 18.09 3.72 13.64
CA VAL A 330 18.06 2.52 12.79
C VAL A 330 18.06 2.87 11.31
N VAL A 331 17.42 3.98 10.89
CA VAL A 331 17.32 4.35 9.47
C VAL A 331 18.68 4.66 8.84
N PHE A 332 19.65 5.08 9.66
CA PHE A 332 20.97 5.50 9.20
C PHE A 332 21.95 4.35 9.00
N ASP A 333 21.62 3.14 9.45
CA ASP A 333 22.41 1.95 9.14
C ASP A 333 22.51 1.81 7.60
N PRO A 334 23.71 1.70 7.01
CA PRO A 334 23.87 1.54 5.56
C PRO A 334 23.12 0.36 4.94
N LYS A 335 22.78 -0.68 5.73
CA LYS A 335 21.93 -1.80 5.29
C LYS A 335 20.45 -1.44 5.25
N VAL A 336 20.01 -0.48 6.07
CA VAL A 336 18.61 0.00 6.14
C VAL A 336 18.40 1.18 5.18
N ASN A 337 19.23 2.21 5.32
CA ASN A 337 19.37 3.33 4.39
C ASN A 337 18.09 4.12 4.08
N ARG A 338 17.29 4.42 5.12
CA ARG A 338 15.97 5.06 5.01
C ARG A 338 15.97 6.51 5.49
N MET A 339 14.91 7.26 5.16
CA MET A 339 14.69 8.60 5.67
C MET A 339 13.92 8.57 7.00
N PRO A 340 14.40 9.26 8.05
CA PRO A 340 13.64 9.37 9.30
C PRO A 340 12.39 10.22 9.09
N VAL A 341 11.29 9.88 9.78
CA VAL A 341 10.16 10.82 9.85
C VAL A 341 10.44 11.97 10.80
N ASN A 342 11.22 11.72 11.87
CA ASN A 342 11.55 12.71 12.88
C ASN A 342 12.86 13.40 12.48
N PRO A 343 12.83 14.68 12.07
CA PRO A 343 14.02 15.37 11.59
C PRO A 343 15.13 15.47 12.64
N SER A 344 14.80 15.44 13.94
CA SER A 344 15.80 15.48 15.01
C SER A 344 16.71 14.24 15.04
N ALA A 345 16.33 13.16 14.34
CA ALA A 345 17.21 12.01 14.15
C ALA A 345 18.55 12.42 13.52
N PHE A 346 18.57 13.44 12.64
CA PHE A 346 19.80 13.95 12.05
C PHE A 346 20.75 14.63 13.04
N ASP A 347 20.29 14.99 14.24
CA ASP A 347 21.12 15.61 15.29
C ASP A 347 21.92 14.59 16.11
N THR A 348 21.59 13.30 15.96
CA THR A 348 22.29 12.17 16.60
C THR A 348 23.70 11.98 16.02
N PRO A 349 24.63 11.32 16.73
CA PRO A 349 25.95 10.97 16.19
C PRO A 349 25.90 10.17 14.88
N GLU A 350 24.93 9.27 14.75
CA GLU A 350 24.66 8.46 13.56
C GLU A 350 24.15 9.34 12.41
N GLY A 351 23.15 10.19 12.69
CA GLY A 351 22.55 11.10 11.72
C GLY A 351 23.55 12.12 11.15
N LYS A 352 24.42 12.67 12.00
CA LYS A 352 25.48 13.61 11.57
C LYS A 352 26.49 13.00 10.61
N LYS A 353 26.65 11.67 10.59
CA LYS A 353 27.51 10.96 9.63
C LYS A 353 26.82 10.74 8.27
N ARG A 354 25.51 10.96 8.17
CA ARG A 354 24.70 10.74 6.96
C ARG A 354 24.31 12.05 6.27
N ALA A 355 25.30 12.88 5.96
CA ALA A 355 25.10 14.12 5.21
C ALA A 355 24.50 13.85 3.81
N ASP A 356 24.78 12.68 3.24
CA ASP A 356 24.16 12.17 2.01
C ASP A 356 22.64 12.03 2.16
N LEU A 357 22.16 11.39 3.23
CA LEU A 357 20.72 11.26 3.47
C LEU A 357 20.08 12.57 3.90
N LYS A 358 20.80 13.45 4.61
CA LYS A 358 20.29 14.78 4.95
C LYS A 358 19.99 15.61 3.71
N ALA A 359 20.89 15.58 2.71
CA ALA A 359 20.67 16.28 1.44
C ALA A 359 19.44 15.74 0.69
N VAL A 360 19.25 14.42 0.69
CA VAL A 360 18.05 13.78 0.13
C VAL A 360 16.79 14.18 0.89
N TYR A 361 16.83 14.19 2.23
CA TYR A 361 15.71 14.60 3.06
C TYR A 361 15.28 16.04 2.74
N ASP A 362 16.24 16.96 2.66
CA ASP A 362 15.98 18.37 2.33
C ASP A 362 15.38 18.54 0.94
N TYR A 363 15.89 17.79 -0.04
CA TYR A 363 15.30 17.75 -1.38
C TYR A 363 13.84 17.23 -1.34
N MET A 364 13.60 16.16 -0.59
CA MET A 364 12.27 15.56 -0.46
C MET A 364 11.25 16.51 0.19
N LEU A 365 11.64 17.36 1.13
CA LEU A 365 10.75 18.38 1.72
C LEU A 365 10.18 19.35 0.68
N HIS A 366 10.91 19.56 -0.41
CA HIS A 366 10.54 20.48 -1.50
C HIS A 366 10.10 19.74 -2.77
N LEU A 367 10.00 18.41 -2.73
CA LEU A 367 9.61 17.61 -3.87
C LEU A 367 8.18 17.95 -4.27
N ARG A 368 7.98 18.30 -5.54
CA ARG A 368 6.64 18.44 -6.10
C ARG A 368 6.06 17.05 -6.31
N THR A 369 5.00 16.74 -5.57
CA THR A 369 4.28 15.48 -5.64
C THR A 369 2.92 15.68 -6.31
N ILE A 370 2.33 14.58 -6.79
CA ILE A 370 0.90 14.58 -7.11
C ILE A 370 0.08 14.77 -5.82
N ASN A 371 -1.12 15.34 -5.95
CA ASN A 371 -2.08 15.39 -4.85
C ASN A 371 -2.71 14.00 -4.67
N PHE A 372 -1.95 13.08 -4.08
CA PHE A 372 -2.34 11.69 -3.93
C PHE A 372 -3.51 11.56 -2.96
N ASN A 373 -4.53 10.82 -3.36
CA ASN A 373 -5.73 10.56 -2.57
C ASN A 373 -5.67 9.13 -2.00
N ASP A 374 -5.29 9.00 -0.72
CA ASP A 374 -5.27 7.70 -0.02
C ASP A 374 -6.65 7.06 0.08
N THR A 375 -7.72 7.84 0.17
CA THR A 375 -9.10 7.31 0.18
C THR A 375 -9.43 6.63 -1.15
N LEU A 376 -9.02 7.23 -2.28
CA LEU A 376 -9.21 6.65 -3.60
C LEU A 376 -8.36 5.39 -3.81
N ALA A 377 -7.10 5.43 -3.35
CA ALA A 377 -6.22 4.26 -3.36
C ALA A 377 -6.85 3.09 -2.58
N LEU A 378 -7.29 3.33 -1.35
CA LEU A 378 -7.98 2.33 -0.53
C LEU A 378 -9.28 1.82 -1.19
N ALA A 379 -10.03 2.70 -1.86
CA ALA A 379 -11.27 2.34 -2.54
C ALA A 379 -11.06 1.46 -3.78
N THR A 380 -9.83 1.30 -4.27
CA THR A 380 -9.52 0.53 -5.49
C THR A 380 -8.43 -0.53 -5.31
N GLU A 381 -7.78 -0.58 -4.14
CA GLU A 381 -6.59 -1.39 -3.84
C GLU A 381 -6.71 -2.86 -4.29
N ASN A 382 -7.77 -3.57 -3.90
CA ASN A 382 -7.94 -4.98 -4.27
C ASN A 382 -8.11 -5.14 -5.78
N VAL A 383 -8.90 -4.26 -6.41
CA VAL A 383 -9.07 -4.31 -7.87
C VAL A 383 -7.74 -4.07 -8.56
N VAL A 384 -6.97 -3.06 -8.16
CA VAL A 384 -5.65 -2.77 -8.74
C VAL A 384 -4.73 -3.98 -8.63
N MET A 385 -4.63 -4.59 -7.45
CA MET A 385 -3.75 -5.74 -7.23
C MET A 385 -4.17 -6.95 -8.07
N TYR A 386 -5.44 -7.37 -7.97
CA TYR A 386 -5.90 -8.61 -8.60
C TYR A 386 -6.13 -8.45 -10.10
N TYR A 387 -6.50 -7.27 -10.58
CA TYR A 387 -6.59 -6.99 -12.01
C TYR A 387 -5.21 -7.02 -12.66
N PHE A 388 -4.19 -6.44 -12.04
CA PHE A 388 -2.83 -6.52 -12.55
C PHE A 388 -2.37 -7.98 -12.69
N ASP A 389 -2.56 -8.81 -11.66
CA ASP A 389 -2.19 -10.22 -11.73
C ASP A 389 -2.96 -10.97 -12.84
N ALA A 390 -4.28 -10.78 -12.92
CA ALA A 390 -5.12 -11.46 -13.92
C ALA A 390 -4.83 -11.00 -15.37
N ALA A 391 -4.80 -9.69 -15.60
CA ALA A 391 -4.75 -9.13 -16.94
C ALA A 391 -3.33 -8.93 -17.47
N VAL A 392 -2.34 -8.74 -16.58
CA VAL A 392 -0.96 -8.44 -16.96
C VAL A 392 -0.05 -9.63 -16.64
N THR A 393 0.01 -10.08 -15.37
CA THR A 393 0.94 -11.14 -14.96
C THR A 393 0.64 -12.49 -15.61
N ASP A 394 -0.59 -12.98 -15.51
CA ASP A 394 -0.99 -14.29 -16.08
C ASP A 394 -0.98 -14.32 -17.61
N ASN A 395 -0.95 -13.15 -18.25
CA ASN A 395 -0.92 -12.99 -19.70
C ASN A 395 0.40 -12.36 -20.19
N ALA A 396 1.44 -12.30 -19.34
CA ALA A 396 2.65 -11.52 -19.61
C ALA A 396 3.33 -11.90 -20.93
N GLN A 397 3.49 -13.21 -21.20
CA GLN A 397 4.11 -13.66 -22.45
C GLN A 397 3.32 -13.20 -23.68
N LEU A 398 2.00 -13.39 -23.66
CA LEU A 398 1.14 -12.99 -24.78
C LEU A 398 1.15 -11.46 -24.99
N LEU A 399 1.14 -10.69 -23.90
CA LEU A 399 1.27 -9.24 -23.94
C LEU A 399 2.61 -8.81 -24.54
N GLN A 400 3.71 -9.42 -24.10
CA GLN A 400 5.06 -9.14 -24.59
C GLN A 400 5.20 -9.50 -26.07
N ASP A 401 4.64 -10.63 -26.51
CA ASP A 401 4.65 -11.04 -27.92
C ASP A 401 3.87 -10.06 -28.80
N ALA A 402 2.67 -9.66 -28.37
CA ALA A 402 1.85 -8.67 -29.08
C ALA A 402 2.54 -7.31 -29.14
N TRP A 403 3.15 -6.89 -28.04
CA TRP A 403 3.91 -5.64 -27.96
C TRP A 403 5.16 -5.66 -28.83
N ALA A 404 5.97 -6.72 -28.78
CA ALA A 404 7.14 -6.88 -29.63
C ALA A 404 6.75 -6.86 -31.12
N LYS A 405 5.65 -7.53 -31.49
CA LYS A 405 5.09 -7.47 -32.85
C LYS A 405 4.75 -6.03 -33.23
N LEU A 406 4.10 -5.28 -32.34
CA LEU A 406 3.72 -3.88 -32.56
C LEU A 406 4.94 -2.97 -32.75
N VAL A 407 5.91 -3.04 -31.82
CA VAL A 407 7.14 -2.25 -31.87
C VAL A 407 7.91 -2.56 -33.16
N LYS A 408 8.01 -3.83 -33.55
CA LYS A 408 8.67 -4.24 -34.80
C LYS A 408 7.98 -3.68 -36.04
N ALA A 409 6.64 -3.73 -36.09
CA ALA A 409 5.88 -3.16 -37.22
C ALA A 409 6.05 -1.64 -37.32
N TYR A 410 6.03 -0.93 -36.19
CA TYR A 410 6.21 0.52 -36.15
C TYR A 410 7.64 0.93 -36.55
N LEU A 411 8.66 0.37 -35.90
CA LEU A 411 10.06 0.72 -36.18
C LEU A 411 10.51 0.26 -37.57
N GLY A 412 9.88 -0.79 -38.11
CA GLY A 412 10.08 -1.24 -39.49
C GLY A 412 9.30 -0.45 -40.55
N GLY A 413 8.54 0.58 -40.15
CA GLY A 413 7.79 1.44 -41.08
C GLY A 413 6.55 0.81 -41.73
N ARG A 414 6.05 -0.33 -41.22
CA ARG A 414 4.84 -0.99 -41.75
C ARG A 414 3.55 -0.32 -41.30
N ILE A 415 3.60 0.38 -40.18
CA ILE A 415 2.51 1.20 -39.66
C ILE A 415 3.09 2.56 -39.26
N ASP A 416 2.28 3.60 -39.38
CA ASP A 416 2.66 4.92 -38.92
C ASP A 416 2.57 5.05 -37.38
N ARG A 417 3.02 6.21 -36.87
CA ARG A 417 3.00 6.50 -35.43
C ARG A 417 1.57 6.57 -34.87
N ALA A 418 0.61 7.08 -35.64
CA ALA A 418 -0.76 7.23 -35.17
C ALA A 418 -1.39 5.86 -34.91
N LYS A 419 -1.23 4.93 -35.84
CA LYS A 419 -1.71 3.56 -35.70
C LYS A 419 -0.96 2.81 -34.60
N ALA A 420 0.36 3.00 -34.49
CA ALA A 420 1.13 2.39 -33.41
C ALA A 420 0.62 2.83 -32.04
N VAL A 421 0.42 4.14 -31.82
CA VAL A 421 -0.13 4.69 -30.57
C VAL A 421 -1.54 4.19 -30.30
N GLU A 422 -2.40 4.11 -31.32
CA GLU A 422 -3.76 3.56 -31.19
C GLU A 422 -3.73 2.12 -30.69
N LEU A 423 -2.92 1.25 -31.31
CA LEU A 423 -2.81 -0.16 -30.92
C LEU A 423 -2.16 -0.33 -29.54
N ALA A 424 -1.17 0.50 -29.21
CA ALA A 424 -0.56 0.55 -27.88
C ALA A 424 -1.59 0.92 -26.79
N ARG A 425 -2.46 1.90 -27.08
CA ARG A 425 -3.56 2.28 -26.20
C ARG A 425 -4.54 1.13 -26.00
N ARG A 426 -4.89 0.40 -27.07
CA ARG A 426 -5.78 -0.78 -26.99
C ARG A 426 -5.17 -1.95 -26.22
N LEU A 427 -3.86 -2.17 -26.33
CA LEU A 427 -3.17 -3.16 -25.48
C LEU A 427 -3.29 -2.76 -24.00
N GLY A 428 -3.01 -1.50 -23.69
CA GLY A 428 -2.89 -1.03 -22.31
C GLY A 428 -4.18 -0.66 -21.59
N GLU A 429 -5.28 -0.37 -22.31
CA GLU A 429 -6.53 0.08 -21.67
C GLU A 429 -7.22 -1.04 -20.86
N PRO A 430 -7.96 -0.70 -19.79
CA PRO A 430 -8.72 -1.70 -19.03
C PRO A 430 -9.70 -2.49 -19.91
N VAL A 431 -9.87 -3.77 -19.59
CA VAL A 431 -10.71 -4.69 -20.38
C VAL A 431 -12.19 -4.38 -20.25
N THR A 432 -12.92 -4.68 -21.33
CA THR A 432 -14.36 -4.97 -21.27
C THR A 432 -14.52 -6.47 -21.05
N PHE A 433 -15.32 -6.88 -20.07
CA PHE A 433 -15.47 -8.27 -19.69
C PHE A 433 -16.92 -8.57 -19.30
N LYS A 434 -17.28 -9.85 -19.28
CA LYS A 434 -18.57 -10.31 -18.79
C LYS A 434 -18.56 -10.35 -17.26
N ASP A 435 -19.32 -9.47 -16.62
CA ASP A 435 -19.45 -9.43 -15.16
C ASP A 435 -20.00 -10.77 -14.66
N PRO A 436 -19.31 -11.47 -13.73
CA PRO A 436 -19.71 -12.80 -13.29
C PRO A 436 -21.03 -12.83 -12.50
N ASP A 437 -21.47 -11.70 -11.95
CA ASP A 437 -22.72 -11.63 -11.17
C ASP A 437 -23.91 -11.25 -12.04
N THR A 438 -23.72 -10.29 -12.95
CA THR A 438 -24.83 -9.77 -13.78
C THR A 438 -24.93 -10.45 -15.15
N GLY A 439 -23.85 -11.08 -15.61
CA GLY A 439 -23.73 -11.63 -16.96
C GLY A 439 -23.65 -10.57 -18.07
N GLN A 440 -23.61 -9.28 -17.73
CA GLN A 440 -23.54 -8.18 -18.70
C GLN A 440 -22.09 -7.85 -19.07
N MET A 441 -21.88 -7.32 -20.27
CA MET A 441 -20.60 -6.78 -20.68
C MET A 441 -20.38 -5.40 -20.04
N VAL A 442 -19.29 -5.26 -19.30
CA VAL A 442 -18.92 -4.02 -18.58
C VAL A 442 -17.45 -3.69 -18.82
N LYS A 443 -17.11 -2.39 -18.90
CA LYS A 443 -15.71 -1.92 -18.90
C LYS A 443 -15.23 -1.77 -17.46
N LEU A 444 -13.98 -2.15 -17.18
CA LEU A 444 -13.35 -1.90 -15.89
C LEU A 444 -12.98 -0.40 -15.76
N THR A 445 -13.96 0.46 -15.48
CA THR A 445 -13.74 1.87 -15.17
C THR A 445 -13.35 2.07 -13.71
N LEU A 446 -12.90 3.28 -13.35
CA LEU A 446 -12.62 3.64 -11.96
C LEU A 446 -13.85 3.45 -11.06
N GLU A 447 -15.01 3.91 -11.52
CA GLU A 447 -16.27 3.81 -10.78
C GLU A 447 -16.66 2.34 -10.56
N TYR A 448 -16.50 1.51 -11.59
CA TYR A 448 -16.75 0.08 -11.46
C TYR A 448 -15.76 -0.58 -10.49
N ALA A 449 -14.48 -0.23 -10.58
CA ALA A 449 -13.45 -0.72 -9.65
C ALA A 449 -13.80 -0.39 -8.19
N MET A 450 -14.17 0.86 -7.91
CA MET A 450 -14.60 1.29 -6.57
C MET A 450 -15.82 0.52 -6.08
N LYS A 451 -16.80 0.29 -6.96
CA LYS A 451 -18.04 -0.45 -6.63
C LYS A 451 -17.77 -1.88 -6.17
N ILE A 452 -16.79 -2.56 -6.76
CA ILE A 452 -16.55 -4.00 -6.48
C ILE A 452 -15.40 -4.25 -5.49
N ASN A 453 -14.59 -3.24 -5.17
CA ASN A 453 -13.34 -3.42 -4.44
C ASN A 453 -13.46 -4.18 -3.11
N ASP A 454 -14.49 -3.89 -2.32
CA ASP A 454 -14.73 -4.58 -1.05
C ASP A 454 -15.22 -6.03 -1.26
N LYS A 455 -15.84 -6.35 -2.41
CA LYS A 455 -16.30 -7.72 -2.72
C LYS A 455 -15.15 -8.68 -3.01
N LEU A 456 -13.99 -8.19 -3.46
CA LEU A 456 -12.81 -9.03 -3.69
C LEU A 456 -12.21 -9.62 -2.41
N LYS A 457 -12.70 -9.20 -1.23
CA LYS A 457 -12.40 -9.85 0.06
C LYS A 457 -13.02 -11.25 0.14
N ASP A 458 -14.13 -11.50 -0.56
CA ASP A 458 -14.72 -12.82 -0.70
C ASP A 458 -13.92 -13.66 -1.71
N PRO A 459 -13.29 -14.78 -1.31
CA PRO A 459 -12.48 -15.59 -2.21
C PRO A 459 -13.25 -16.11 -3.43
N ALA A 460 -14.51 -16.51 -3.26
CA ALA A 460 -15.29 -17.07 -4.35
C ALA A 460 -15.64 -16.03 -5.43
N TYR A 461 -16.03 -14.83 -5.03
CA TYR A 461 -16.23 -13.71 -5.95
C TYR A 461 -14.92 -13.30 -6.63
N ARG A 462 -13.85 -13.17 -5.85
CA ARG A 462 -12.52 -12.82 -6.35
C ARG A 462 -12.07 -13.78 -7.44
N ASP A 463 -12.18 -15.09 -7.22
CA ASP A 463 -11.72 -16.09 -8.19
C ASP A 463 -12.52 -16.03 -9.50
N LYS A 464 -13.84 -15.79 -9.42
CA LYS A 464 -14.70 -15.62 -10.60
C LYS A 464 -14.33 -14.38 -11.41
N ILE A 465 -14.19 -13.23 -10.76
CA ILE A 465 -13.91 -11.98 -11.46
C ILE A 465 -12.48 -11.93 -12.00
N TYR A 466 -11.53 -12.51 -11.26
CA TYR A 466 -10.15 -12.70 -11.70
C TYR A 466 -10.10 -13.51 -13.02
N ALA A 467 -10.83 -14.64 -13.08
CA ALA A 467 -10.90 -15.44 -14.29
C ALA A 467 -11.52 -14.66 -15.47
N ALA A 468 -12.58 -13.89 -15.23
CA ALA A 468 -13.22 -13.06 -16.24
C ALA A 468 -12.25 -11.99 -16.80
N TRP A 469 -11.49 -11.30 -15.94
CA TRP A 469 -10.48 -10.35 -16.37
C TRP A 469 -9.33 -10.99 -17.14
N ARG A 470 -8.86 -12.16 -16.69
CA ARG A 470 -7.78 -12.88 -17.33
C ARG A 470 -8.12 -13.29 -18.76
N GLU A 471 -9.30 -13.88 -18.97
CA GLU A 471 -9.73 -14.30 -20.30
C GLU A 471 -10.03 -13.10 -21.20
N ALA A 472 -10.67 -12.05 -20.68
CA ALA A 472 -10.90 -10.82 -21.45
C ALA A 472 -9.59 -10.13 -21.89
N ALA A 473 -8.57 -10.11 -21.02
CA ALA A 473 -7.25 -9.57 -21.37
C ALA A 473 -6.56 -10.43 -22.44
N ARG A 474 -6.64 -11.76 -22.32
CA ARG A 474 -6.10 -12.71 -23.30
C ARG A 474 -6.71 -12.51 -24.69
N GLU A 475 -8.04 -12.40 -24.75
CA GLU A 475 -8.77 -12.16 -25.99
C GLU A 475 -8.37 -10.82 -26.60
N LYS A 476 -8.34 -9.75 -25.79
CA LYS A 476 -7.90 -8.42 -26.21
C LYS A 476 -6.50 -8.43 -26.82
N TYR A 477 -5.53 -9.09 -26.17
CA TYR A 477 -4.15 -9.14 -26.69
C TYR A 477 -4.06 -9.90 -28.02
N ARG A 478 -4.80 -11.00 -28.18
CA ARG A 478 -4.88 -11.73 -29.45
C ARG A 478 -5.53 -10.89 -30.56
N GLU A 479 -6.61 -10.21 -30.24
CA GLU A 479 -7.34 -9.36 -31.18
C GLU A 479 -6.49 -8.17 -31.64
N VAL A 480 -5.77 -7.52 -30.74
CA VAL A 480 -4.84 -6.44 -31.12
C VAL A 480 -3.67 -7.01 -31.92
N ALA A 481 -3.12 -8.16 -31.52
CA ALA A 481 -2.02 -8.80 -32.23
C ALA A 481 -2.36 -9.18 -33.68
N SER A 482 -3.62 -9.57 -33.96
CA SER A 482 -4.07 -9.92 -35.32
C SER A 482 -4.18 -8.70 -36.25
N GLN A 483 -4.28 -7.49 -35.69
CA GLN A 483 -4.37 -6.23 -36.43
C GLN A 483 -3.00 -5.64 -36.78
N ILE A 484 -1.91 -6.25 -36.32
CA ILE A 484 -0.54 -5.82 -36.60
C ILE A 484 0.00 -6.58 -37.84
N PRO A 485 0.55 -5.89 -38.85
CA PRO A 485 1.04 -6.50 -40.09
C PRO A 485 2.37 -7.26 -39.97
#